data_AF-A0A4Z0A0T4-F1
#
_entry.id   AF-A0A4Z0A0T4-F1
#
_cell.length_a   1.000
_cell.length_b   1.000
_cell.length_c   1.000
_cell.angle_alpha   90.00
_cell.angle_beta   90.00
_cell.angle_gamma   90.00
#
_symmetry.space_group_name_H-M   'P 1'
#
loop_
_entity.id
_entity.type
_entity.pdbx_description
1 polymer ?
#
loop_
_entity_poly.entity_id
_entity_poly.type
_entity_poly.pdbx_seq_one_letter_code
_entity_poly.pdbx_strand_id
1 'polypeptide(L)'
;MSRALQGANVVVDVQQLRTILQALQQTNHLLNQLIQQSDERHQEMKQRMDSIENNMAELRSNSNWEHTTSFARTMNATRTDIIEPVPPKPGLPAYDPEIFPRTVGQMSRLTEAECDELAASWGIRFGPRNVSVSMKREKIGYFIGQPYSD
;
A
#
# COMPACT_ATOMS: atom_id res chain seq x y z
N MET A 1 76.67 1.09 -37.98
CA MET A 1 75.36 0.41 -38.13
C MET A 1 74.46 0.51 -36.88
N SER A 2 74.54 1.57 -36.06
CA SER A 2 73.89 1.56 -34.72
C SER A 2 72.59 2.38 -34.60
N ARG A 3 72.31 3.34 -35.51
CA ARG A 3 71.12 4.22 -35.38
C ARG A 3 69.80 3.61 -35.85
N ALA A 4 69.81 2.69 -36.81
CA ALA A 4 68.58 2.07 -37.34
C ALA A 4 67.93 1.07 -36.35
N LEU A 5 68.75 0.36 -35.57
CA LEU A 5 68.28 -0.57 -34.53
C LEU A 5 67.72 0.16 -33.30
N GLN A 6 68.25 1.34 -32.96
CA GLN A 6 67.69 2.18 -31.89
C GLN A 6 66.33 2.78 -32.28
N GLY A 7 66.14 3.21 -33.53
CA GLY A 7 64.85 3.72 -34.00
C GLY A 7 63.75 2.65 -34.06
N ALA A 8 64.09 1.44 -34.51
CA ALA A 8 63.14 0.32 -34.56
C ALA A 8 62.68 -0.13 -33.16
N ASN A 9 63.59 -0.19 -32.18
CA ASN A 9 63.27 -0.60 -30.81
C ASN A 9 62.37 0.43 -30.09
N VAL A 10 62.63 1.73 -30.28
CA VAL A 10 61.81 2.82 -29.73
C VAL A 10 60.42 2.88 -30.39
N VAL A 11 60.32 2.63 -31.70
CA VAL A 11 59.02 2.63 -32.40
C VAL A 11 58.15 1.44 -31.98
N VAL A 12 58.74 0.26 -31.76
CA VAL A 12 58.01 -0.93 -31.25
C VAL A 12 57.48 -0.67 -29.84
N ASP A 13 58.26 -0.03 -28.98
CA ASP A 13 57.88 0.33 -27.60
C ASP A 13 56.73 1.36 -27.58
N VAL A 14 56.81 2.39 -28.43
CA VAL A 14 55.73 3.40 -28.58
C VAL A 14 54.44 2.79 -29.12
N GLN A 15 54.52 1.83 -30.05
CA GLN A 15 53.34 1.15 -30.58
C GLN A 15 52.69 0.24 -29.53
N GLN A 16 53.47 -0.46 -28.71
CA GLN A 16 52.96 -1.23 -27.57
C GLN A 16 52.27 -0.33 -26.53
N LEU A 17 52.88 0.82 -26.20
CA LEU A 17 52.26 1.82 -25.31
C LEU A 17 50.92 2.33 -25.84
N ARG A 18 50.78 2.57 -27.15
CA ARG A 18 49.50 2.96 -27.76
C ARG A 18 48.45 1.88 -27.64
N THR A 19 48.81 0.62 -27.87
CA THR A 19 47.89 -0.52 -27.73
C THR A 19 47.42 -0.68 -26.28
N ILE A 20 48.33 -0.54 -25.31
CA ILE A 20 47.99 -0.56 -23.87
C ILE A 20 47.05 0.60 -23.53
N LEU A 21 47.32 1.80 -24.03
CA LEU A 21 46.47 2.96 -23.79
C LEU A 21 45.06 2.77 -24.34
N GLN A 22 44.92 2.22 -25.55
CA GLN A 22 43.62 1.91 -26.16
C GLN A 22 42.87 0.85 -25.37
N ALA A 23 43.55 -0.21 -24.93
CA ALA A 23 42.95 -1.24 -24.08
C ALA A 23 42.45 -0.65 -22.75
N LEU A 24 43.24 0.21 -22.09
CA LEU A 24 42.84 0.89 -20.87
C LEU A 24 41.64 1.83 -21.08
N GLN A 25 41.57 2.54 -22.20
CA GLN A 25 40.42 3.38 -22.54
C GLN A 25 39.16 2.54 -22.75
N GLN A 26 39.25 1.41 -23.44
CA GLN A 26 38.14 0.48 -23.64
C GLN A 26 37.67 -0.13 -22.32
N THR A 27 38.60 -0.56 -21.45
CA THR A 27 38.25 -1.09 -20.13
C THR A 27 37.57 -0.04 -19.27
N ASN A 28 38.06 1.20 -19.24
CA ASN A 28 37.40 2.29 -18.51
C ASN A 28 35.98 2.57 -19.05
N HIS A 29 35.80 2.56 -20.36
CA HIS A 29 34.49 2.75 -20.96
C HIS A 29 33.51 1.63 -20.55
N LEU A 30 33.95 0.38 -20.61
CA LEU A 30 33.15 -0.77 -20.18
C LEU A 30 32.82 -0.70 -18.68
N LEU A 31 33.79 -0.34 -17.84
CA LEU A 31 33.57 -0.17 -16.40
C LEU A 31 32.50 0.90 -16.13
N ASN A 32 32.57 2.04 -16.80
CA ASN A 32 31.58 3.10 -16.63
C ASN A 32 30.17 2.64 -17.05
N GLN A 33 30.06 1.88 -18.14
CA GLN A 33 28.77 1.29 -18.55
C GLN A 33 28.23 0.30 -17.53
N LEU A 34 29.09 -0.57 -16.99
CA LEU A 34 28.70 -1.54 -15.97
C LEU A 34 28.27 -0.87 -14.66
N ILE A 35 28.96 0.21 -14.26
CA ILE A 35 28.57 1.04 -13.10
C ILE A 35 27.19 1.64 -13.34
N GLN A 36 26.96 2.26 -14.50
CA GLN A 36 25.67 2.86 -14.81
C GLN A 36 24.52 1.82 -14.80
N GLN A 37 24.71 0.66 -15.43
CA GLN A 37 23.74 -0.43 -15.41
C GLN A 37 23.51 -1.01 -14.01
N SER A 38 24.55 -1.01 -13.17
CA SER A 38 24.43 -1.39 -11.78
C SER A 38 23.58 -0.38 -11.02
N ASP A 39 23.82 0.91 -11.19
CA ASP A 39 23.09 1.98 -10.51
C ASP A 39 21.60 1.98 -10.90
N GLU A 40 21.30 1.83 -12.19
CA GLU A 40 19.93 1.72 -12.69
C GLU A 40 19.19 0.54 -12.06
N ARG A 41 19.80 -0.65 -12.04
CA ARG A 41 19.20 -1.84 -11.40
C ARG A 41 19.02 -1.68 -9.89
N HIS A 42 19.96 -1.03 -9.21
CA HIS A 42 19.81 -0.75 -7.77
C HIS A 42 18.65 0.21 -7.50
N GLN A 43 18.46 1.22 -8.34
CA GLN A 43 17.33 2.14 -8.21
C GLN A 43 15.99 1.44 -8.44
N GLU A 44 15.89 0.62 -9.49
CA GLU A 44 14.69 -0.20 -9.74
C GLU A 44 14.38 -1.13 -8.57
N MET A 45 15.39 -1.82 -8.05
CA MET A 45 15.22 -2.72 -6.92
C MET A 45 14.76 -1.99 -5.67
N LYS A 46 15.29 -0.80 -5.40
CA LYS A 46 14.85 0.06 -4.29
C LYS A 46 13.37 0.45 -4.44
N GLN A 47 12.96 0.94 -5.61
CA GLN A 47 11.57 1.31 -5.85
C GLN A 47 10.60 0.12 -5.67
N ARG A 48 11.02 -1.08 -6.09
CA ARG A 48 10.24 -2.31 -5.89
C ARG A 48 10.15 -2.69 -4.42
N MET A 49 11.24 -2.60 -3.66
CA MET A 49 11.24 -2.86 -2.21
C MET A 49 10.32 -1.87 -1.48
N ASP A 50 10.45 -0.58 -1.75
CA ASP A 50 9.58 0.45 -1.16
C ASP A 50 8.09 0.16 -1.47
N SER A 51 7.78 -0.27 -2.69
CA SER A 51 6.42 -0.66 -3.08
C SER A 51 5.92 -1.90 -2.34
N ILE A 52 6.78 -2.91 -2.16
CA ILE A 52 6.44 -4.13 -1.41
C ILE A 52 6.18 -3.80 0.05
N GLU A 53 7.01 -2.97 0.67
CA GLU A 53 6.85 -2.54 2.07
C GLU A 53 5.51 -1.80 2.27
N ASN A 54 5.18 -0.88 1.37
CA ASN A 54 3.91 -0.16 1.41
C ASN A 54 2.71 -1.12 1.26
N ASN A 55 2.77 -2.06 0.30
CA ASN A 55 1.71 -3.05 0.10
C ASN A 55 1.56 -3.98 1.32
N MET A 56 2.66 -4.39 1.94
CA MET A 56 2.62 -5.21 3.16
C MET A 56 2.01 -4.44 4.34
N ALA A 57 2.33 -3.15 4.48
CA ALA A 57 1.73 -2.31 5.51
C ALA A 57 0.21 -2.16 5.32
N GLU A 58 -0.24 -1.96 4.08
CA GLU A 58 -1.66 -1.89 3.75
C GLU A 58 -2.37 -3.22 4.02
N LEU A 59 -1.81 -4.34 3.58
CA LEU A 59 -2.37 -5.68 3.84
C LEU A 59 -2.47 -5.98 5.33
N ARG A 60 -1.44 -5.61 6.11
CA ARG A 60 -1.46 -5.78 7.56
C ARG A 60 -2.56 -4.93 8.21
N SER A 61 -2.71 -3.68 7.79
CA SER A 61 -3.75 -2.77 8.27
C SER A 61 -5.15 -3.34 7.99
N ASN A 62 -5.39 -3.76 6.74
CA ASN A 62 -6.65 -4.37 6.32
C ASN A 62 -6.93 -5.68 7.07
N SER A 63 -5.94 -6.56 7.21
CA SER A 63 -6.09 -7.81 7.95
C SER A 63 -6.42 -7.59 9.42
N ASN A 64 -5.79 -6.60 10.06
CA ASN A 64 -6.10 -6.24 11.44
C ASN A 64 -7.53 -5.70 11.57
N TRP A 65 -7.94 -4.83 10.64
CA TRP A 65 -9.31 -4.31 10.61
C TRP A 65 -10.36 -5.42 10.45
N GLU A 66 -10.15 -6.36 9.54
CA GLU A 66 -11.06 -7.52 9.36
C GLU A 66 -11.17 -8.34 10.64
N HIS A 67 -10.04 -8.59 11.33
CA HIS A 67 -10.04 -9.33 12.58
C HIS A 67 -10.78 -8.59 13.70
N THR A 68 -10.48 -7.31 13.93
CA THR A 68 -11.16 -6.49 14.94
C THR A 68 -12.66 -6.35 14.64
N THR A 69 -13.00 -6.12 13.38
CA THR A 69 -14.41 -6.01 12.93
C THR A 69 -15.16 -7.33 13.11
N SER A 70 -14.55 -8.45 12.74
CA SER A 70 -15.14 -9.78 12.93
C SER A 70 -15.39 -10.08 14.41
N PHE A 71 -14.43 -9.75 15.28
CA PHE A 71 -14.57 -9.90 16.72
C PHE A 71 -15.72 -9.03 17.27
N ALA A 72 -15.74 -7.73 16.95
CA ALA A 72 -16.81 -6.83 17.37
C ALA A 72 -18.20 -7.30 16.92
N ARG A 73 -18.33 -7.72 15.65
CA ARG A 73 -19.59 -8.29 15.11
C ARG A 73 -20.02 -9.56 15.83
N THR A 74 -19.07 -10.42 16.18
CA THR A 74 -19.35 -11.66 16.90
C THR A 74 -19.84 -11.36 18.32
N MET A 75 -19.19 -10.43 19.01
CA MET A 75 -19.62 -9.96 20.33
C MET A 75 -21.03 -9.35 20.26
N ASN A 76 -21.27 -8.50 19.26
CA ASN A 76 -22.57 -7.90 19.00
C ASN A 76 -23.64 -8.96 18.75
N ALA A 77 -23.39 -9.97 17.92
CA ALA A 77 -24.37 -11.03 17.66
C ALA A 77 -24.75 -11.85 18.90
N THR A 78 -23.93 -11.83 19.96
CA THR A 78 -24.15 -12.61 21.19
C THR A 78 -24.71 -11.78 22.36
N ARG A 79 -24.72 -10.45 22.24
CA ARG A 79 -25.11 -9.51 23.31
C ARG A 79 -26.19 -8.56 22.83
N THR A 80 -27.16 -8.25 23.68
CA THR A 80 -28.27 -7.33 23.34
C THR A 80 -28.26 -6.04 24.16
N ASP A 81 -27.40 -5.99 25.19
CA ASP A 81 -27.27 -4.88 26.13
C ASP A 81 -26.35 -3.76 25.60
N ILE A 82 -25.21 -4.15 25.04
CA ILE A 82 -24.16 -3.24 24.57
C ILE A 82 -23.73 -3.66 23.18
N ILE A 83 -23.58 -2.67 22.30
CA ILE A 83 -23.02 -2.82 20.97
C ILE A 83 -21.57 -2.33 21.00
N GLU A 84 -20.65 -3.26 20.78
CA GLU A 84 -19.22 -3.03 20.60
C GLU A 84 -18.96 -2.22 19.31
N PRO A 85 -18.18 -1.13 19.39
CA PRO A 85 -17.79 -0.32 18.24
C PRO A 85 -17.07 -1.10 17.15
N VAL A 86 -17.51 -0.92 15.90
CA VAL A 86 -16.79 -1.42 14.72
C VAL A 86 -15.94 -0.27 14.15
N PRO A 87 -14.61 -0.41 14.07
CA PRO A 87 -13.74 0.66 13.60
C PRO A 87 -14.01 1.00 12.12
N PRO A 88 -13.70 2.24 11.67
CA PRO A 88 -13.73 2.58 10.25
C PRO A 88 -12.68 1.76 9.47
N LYS A 89 -12.99 1.44 8.21
CA LYS A 89 -12.09 0.66 7.36
C LYS A 89 -10.88 1.50 6.93
N PRO A 90 -9.65 0.96 6.94
CA PRO A 90 -8.49 1.65 6.40
C PRO A 90 -8.73 2.14 4.97
N GLY A 91 -8.32 3.38 4.69
CA GLY A 91 -8.51 4.00 3.37
C GLY A 91 -9.91 4.56 3.11
N LEU A 92 -10.86 4.41 4.04
CA LEU A 92 -12.18 5.04 3.97
C LEU A 92 -12.30 6.19 5.00
N PRO A 93 -13.26 7.12 4.82
CA PRO A 93 -13.49 8.20 5.76
C PRO A 93 -13.77 7.66 7.17
N ALA A 94 -13.23 8.31 8.21
CA ALA A 94 -13.66 8.03 9.57
C ALA A 94 -15.06 8.60 9.81
N TYR A 95 -15.81 7.98 10.73
CA TYR A 95 -17.05 8.53 11.27
C TYR A 95 -16.77 9.17 12.63
N ASP A 96 -17.61 10.11 13.07
CA ASP A 96 -17.58 10.64 14.43
C ASP A 96 -17.94 9.55 15.46
N PRO A 97 -17.05 9.16 16.39
CA PRO A 97 -17.32 8.11 17.37
C PRO A 97 -18.63 8.28 18.18
N GLU A 98 -19.13 9.50 18.31
CA GLU A 98 -20.37 9.79 19.04
C GLU A 98 -21.64 9.33 18.29
N ILE A 99 -21.58 9.15 16.96
CA ILE A 99 -22.73 8.66 16.17
C ILE A 99 -22.88 7.14 16.22
N PHE A 100 -21.86 6.41 16.70
CA PHE A 100 -21.93 4.95 16.74
C PHE A 100 -23.00 4.49 17.75
N PRO A 101 -23.97 3.67 17.34
CA PRO A 101 -25.01 3.19 18.25
C PRO A 101 -24.41 2.18 19.24
N ARG A 102 -24.41 2.52 20.53
CA ARG A 102 -23.92 1.64 21.61
C ARG A 102 -25.01 0.70 22.16
N THR A 103 -26.25 0.87 21.71
CA THR A 103 -27.42 0.07 22.12
C THR A 103 -28.41 -0.07 20.96
N VAL A 104 -29.27 -1.10 21.00
CA VAL A 104 -30.34 -1.29 20.01
C VAL A 104 -31.29 -0.08 19.97
N GLY A 105 -31.61 0.52 21.13
CA GLY A 105 -32.44 1.72 21.16
C GLY A 105 -31.78 2.96 20.55
N GLN A 106 -30.44 3.03 20.47
CA GLN A 106 -29.74 4.07 19.72
C GLN A 106 -29.73 3.75 18.22
N MET A 107 -29.64 2.46 17.84
CA MET A 107 -29.76 2.02 16.44
C MET A 107 -31.06 2.51 15.80
N SER A 108 -32.20 2.35 16.49
CA SER A 108 -33.51 2.84 16.04
C SER A 108 -33.59 4.35 15.82
N ARG A 109 -32.66 5.11 16.42
CA ARG A 109 -32.67 6.59 16.40
C ARG A 109 -31.69 7.18 15.41
N LEU A 110 -30.84 6.38 14.75
CA LEU A 110 -29.91 6.88 13.75
C LEU A 110 -30.65 7.64 12.64
N THR A 111 -30.19 8.85 12.36
CA THR A 111 -30.66 9.66 11.26
C THR A 111 -30.16 9.14 9.92
N GLU A 112 -30.73 9.64 8.83
CA GLU A 112 -30.26 9.30 7.49
C GLU A 112 -28.77 9.64 7.29
N ALA A 113 -28.35 10.82 7.77
CA ALA A 113 -26.98 11.31 7.64
C ALA A 113 -25.99 10.45 8.42
N GLU A 114 -26.33 10.07 9.65
CA GLU A 114 -25.49 9.18 10.46
C GLU A 114 -25.36 7.78 9.83
N CYS A 115 -26.44 7.25 9.25
CA CYS A 115 -26.36 6.00 8.50
C CYS A 115 -25.46 6.12 7.27
N ASP A 116 -25.53 7.23 6.53
CA ASP A 116 -24.68 7.47 5.36
C ASP A 116 -23.20 7.62 5.74
N GLU A 117 -22.92 8.29 6.86
CA GLU A 117 -21.56 8.44 7.39
C GLU A 117 -20.97 7.08 7.82
N LEU A 118 -21.70 6.32 8.63
CA LEU A 118 -21.29 4.97 9.04
C LEU A 118 -21.06 4.06 7.82
N ALA A 119 -21.96 4.10 6.83
CA ALA A 119 -21.82 3.32 5.61
C ALA A 119 -20.60 3.74 4.79
N ALA A 120 -20.31 5.04 4.69
CA ALA A 120 -19.12 5.54 3.99
C ALA A 120 -17.84 5.04 4.65
N SER A 121 -17.79 5.01 5.98
CA SER A 121 -16.63 4.50 6.74
C SER A 121 -16.37 3.00 6.58
N TRP A 122 -17.35 2.25 6.10
CA TRP A 122 -17.25 0.80 5.94
C TRP A 122 -17.35 0.34 4.48
N GLY A 123 -17.61 1.26 3.56
CA GLY A 123 -17.76 0.98 2.13
C GLY A 123 -19.08 0.27 1.80
N ILE A 124 -20.10 0.43 2.65
CA ILE A 124 -21.42 -0.17 2.45
C ILE A 124 -22.18 0.64 1.39
N ARG A 125 -22.82 -0.07 0.46
CA ARG A 125 -23.70 0.54 -0.55
C ARG A 125 -25.16 0.21 -0.23
N PHE A 126 -25.97 1.25 -0.03
CA PHE A 126 -27.39 1.07 0.28
C PHE A 126 -28.22 0.55 -0.91
N GLY A 127 -27.76 0.70 -2.16
CA GLY A 127 -28.44 0.21 -3.37
C GLY A 127 -28.93 1.37 -4.25
N PRO A 128 -30.06 1.25 -4.98
CA PRO A 128 -30.58 2.32 -5.83
C PRO A 128 -30.88 3.61 -5.03
N ARG A 129 -30.96 4.76 -5.72
CA ARG A 129 -31.22 6.06 -5.07
C ARG A 129 -32.55 6.02 -4.29
N ASN A 130 -32.59 6.67 -3.12
CA ASN A 130 -33.74 6.85 -2.22
C ASN A 130 -34.12 5.63 -1.35
N VAL A 131 -33.13 4.93 -0.79
CA VAL A 131 -33.36 3.91 0.25
C VAL A 131 -33.90 4.58 1.52
N SER A 132 -34.97 4.03 2.11
CA SER A 132 -35.54 4.57 3.35
C SER A 132 -34.56 4.49 4.51
N VAL A 133 -34.68 5.41 5.48
CA VAL A 133 -33.82 5.41 6.68
C VAL A 133 -33.93 4.10 7.44
N SER A 134 -35.12 3.51 7.51
CA SER A 134 -35.37 2.18 8.08
C SER A 134 -34.48 1.10 7.45
N MET A 135 -34.47 1.01 6.11
CA MET A 135 -33.60 0.07 5.40
C MET A 135 -32.11 0.38 5.56
N LYS A 136 -31.73 1.66 5.72
CA LYS A 136 -30.35 2.02 6.02
C LYS A 136 -29.95 1.51 7.41
N ARG A 137 -30.77 1.74 8.43
CA ARG A 137 -30.57 1.22 9.80
C ARG A 137 -30.48 -0.29 9.82
N GLU A 138 -31.36 -0.98 9.11
CA GLU A 138 -31.33 -2.43 8.94
C GLU A 138 -29.96 -2.88 8.39
N LYS A 139 -29.49 -2.28 7.29
CA LYS A 139 -28.17 -2.62 6.72
C LYS A 139 -27.00 -2.32 7.65
N ILE A 140 -27.04 -1.20 8.37
CA ILE A 140 -26.05 -0.85 9.39
C ILE A 140 -26.06 -1.90 10.51
N GLY A 141 -27.25 -2.25 11.02
CA GLY A 141 -27.46 -3.28 12.03
C GLY A 141 -26.89 -4.63 11.61
N TYR A 142 -27.27 -5.11 10.42
CA TYR A 142 -26.72 -6.34 9.85
C TYR A 142 -25.20 -6.30 9.76
N PHE A 143 -24.62 -5.19 9.29
CA PHE A 143 -23.18 -5.06 9.17
C PHE A 143 -22.48 -5.13 10.54
N ILE A 144 -23.02 -4.51 11.59
CA ILE A 144 -22.37 -4.53 12.90
C ILE A 144 -22.68 -5.78 13.73
N GLY A 145 -23.48 -6.72 13.20
CA GLY A 145 -23.86 -7.95 13.91
C GLY A 145 -25.07 -7.81 14.83
N GLN A 146 -25.88 -6.77 14.64
CA GLN A 146 -27.14 -6.54 15.37
C GLN A 146 -28.28 -6.45 14.35
N PRO A 147 -28.85 -7.59 13.90
CA PRO A 147 -29.97 -7.56 12.96
C PRO A 147 -31.11 -6.74 13.56
N TYR A 148 -31.45 -5.66 12.87
CA TYR A 148 -32.43 -4.69 13.31
C TYR A 148 -33.65 -4.79 12.41
N SER A 149 -34.82 -4.98 13.01
CA SER A 149 -36.13 -4.88 12.35
C SER A 149 -36.98 -3.89 13.14
N ASP A 150 -37.52 -2.89 12.45
CA ASP A 150 -38.52 -1.96 13.00
C ASP A 150 -39.80 -2.69 13.45
#